data_AF-A0A0E2DBY1-F1
#
_entry.id   AF-A0A0E2DBY1-F1
#
_cell.length_a   1.000
_cell.length_b   1.000
_cell.length_c   1.000
_cell.angle_alpha   90.00
_cell.angle_beta   90.00
_cell.angle_gamma   90.00
#
_symmetry.space_group_name_H-M   'P 1'
#
loop_
_entity.id
_entity.type
_entity.pdbx_description
1 polymer ?
#
loop_
_entity_poly.entity_id
_entity_poly.type
_entity_poly.pdbx_seq_one_letter_code
_entity_poly.pdbx_strand_id
1 'polypeptide(L)'
;MKKMIRVVLAIVLMITNLSFCKQEDNINVNETLGFLLLKKTSESVGESLGLTIAFSHRLRRPNGEIFSCKEYSTAYLDKRAEWDGDLEEFANNLKVGINLDLVIDRVDGPCVVPNKVSACIYEGEGGINSPIPHSYSYAGEREYWVPTMHFYQLPVQTAKEACTNTTINRGISSEYKCYVQGRCWE
;
A
#
# COMPACT_ATOMS: atom_id res chain seq x y z
N MET A 1 9.92 7.55 -60.25
CA MET A 1 8.56 7.93 -59.79
C MET A 1 8.07 7.17 -58.55
N LYS A 2 8.14 5.82 -58.46
CA LYS A 2 7.68 5.06 -57.27
C LYS A 2 8.37 5.41 -55.93
N LYS A 3 9.65 5.81 -55.94
CA LYS A 3 10.39 6.20 -54.73
C LYS A 3 9.99 7.58 -54.18
N MET A 4 9.70 8.55 -55.05
CA MET A 4 9.27 9.90 -54.61
C MET A 4 7.88 9.87 -53.95
N ILE A 5 6.96 9.06 -54.47
CA ILE A 5 5.61 8.90 -53.90
C ILE A 5 5.67 8.33 -52.48
N ARG A 6 6.59 7.40 -52.19
CA ARG A 6 6.77 6.83 -50.84
C ARG A 6 7.33 7.84 -49.83
N VAL A 7 8.25 8.70 -50.25
CA VAL A 7 8.83 9.73 -49.38
C VAL A 7 7.79 10.81 -49.06
N VAL A 8 7.01 11.24 -50.06
CA VAL A 8 5.93 12.21 -49.83
C VAL A 8 4.85 11.63 -48.90
N LEU A 9 4.48 10.35 -49.07
CA LEU A 9 3.51 9.70 -48.18
C LEU A 9 4.02 9.59 -46.74
N ALA A 10 5.30 9.30 -46.54
CA ALA A 10 5.92 9.22 -45.22
C ALA A 10 5.98 10.59 -44.52
N ILE A 11 6.27 11.66 -45.28
CA ILE A 11 6.29 13.03 -44.76
C ILE A 11 4.88 13.49 -44.38
N VAL A 12 3.86 13.19 -45.21
CA VAL A 12 2.46 13.49 -44.88
C VAL A 12 2.01 12.74 -43.63
N LEU A 13 2.37 11.45 -43.48
CA LEU A 13 2.07 10.65 -42.27
C LEU A 13 2.74 11.18 -41.01
N MET A 14 3.98 11.68 -41.10
CA MET A 14 4.66 12.32 -39.97
C MET A 14 4.01 13.66 -39.60
N ILE A 15 3.61 14.47 -40.59
CA ILE A 15 2.94 15.76 -40.34
C ILE A 15 1.56 15.53 -39.74
N THR A 16 0.79 14.53 -40.20
CA THR A 16 -0.52 14.20 -39.59
C THR A 16 -0.40 13.68 -38.16
N ASN A 17 0.67 12.93 -37.83
CA ASN A 17 0.94 12.51 -36.45
C ASN A 17 1.42 13.68 -35.57
N LEU A 18 2.17 14.63 -36.12
CA LEU A 18 2.56 15.86 -35.40
C LEU A 18 1.36 16.79 -35.17
N SER A 19 0.41 16.86 -36.11
CA SER A 19 -0.86 17.56 -35.93
C SER A 19 -1.75 16.92 -34.87
N PHE A 20 -1.62 15.60 -34.64
CA PHE A 20 -2.25 14.89 -33.53
C PHE A 20 -1.53 15.07 -32.18
N CYS A 21 -0.27 15.52 -32.17
CA CYS A 21 0.42 15.98 -30.95
C CYS A 21 0.13 17.45 -30.61
N LYS A 22 -0.76 18.10 -31.35
CA LYS A 22 -1.28 19.42 -31.03
C LYS A 22 -2.75 19.32 -30.62
N GLN A 23 -3.03 18.37 -29.74
CA GLN A 23 -4.17 18.50 -28.86
C GLN A 23 -3.79 19.60 -27.87
N GLU A 24 -4.45 20.76 -27.97
CA GLU A 24 -4.51 21.71 -26.87
C GLU A 24 -5.17 21.00 -25.70
N ASP A 25 -4.38 20.19 -25.01
CA ASP A 25 -4.75 19.66 -23.72
C ASP A 25 -4.73 20.86 -22.81
N ASN A 26 -5.93 21.35 -22.53
CA ASN A 26 -6.22 22.06 -21.30
C ASN A 26 -5.97 21.04 -20.18
N ILE A 27 -4.69 20.77 -19.87
CA ILE A 27 -4.25 19.82 -18.85
C ILE A 27 -4.86 20.33 -17.57
N ASN A 28 -5.96 19.70 -17.15
CA ASN A 28 -6.60 20.00 -15.90
C ASN A 28 -5.60 19.59 -14.81
N VAL A 29 -4.89 20.60 -14.28
CA VAL A 29 -3.83 20.41 -13.29
C VAL A 29 -4.35 19.61 -12.09
N ASN A 30 -5.65 19.73 -11.77
CA ASN A 30 -6.30 18.95 -10.71
C ASN A 30 -6.47 17.47 -11.05
N GLU A 31 -6.77 17.12 -12.30
CA GLU A 31 -6.85 15.71 -12.73
C GLU A 31 -5.46 15.08 -12.80
N THR A 32 -4.45 15.84 -13.23
CA THR A 32 -3.06 15.36 -13.24
C THR A 32 -2.52 15.21 -11.82
N LEU A 33 -2.81 16.15 -10.91
CA LEU A 33 -2.51 16.01 -9.48
C LEU A 33 -3.24 14.80 -8.89
N GLY A 34 -4.52 14.63 -9.23
CA GLY A 34 -5.34 13.49 -8.79
C GLY A 34 -4.73 12.16 -9.22
N PHE A 35 -4.33 12.04 -10.49
CA PHE A 35 -3.68 10.84 -11.01
C PHE A 35 -2.31 10.59 -10.38
N LEU A 36 -1.50 11.64 -10.18
CA LEU A 36 -0.20 11.53 -9.52
C LEU A 36 -0.33 11.13 -8.04
N LEU A 37 -1.34 11.66 -7.33
CA LEU A 37 -1.66 11.29 -5.95
C LEU A 37 -2.17 9.85 -5.86
N LEU A 38 -3.01 9.42 -6.81
CA LEU A 38 -3.45 8.03 -6.92
C LEU A 38 -2.27 7.08 -7.16
N LYS A 39 -1.33 7.48 -8.03
CA LYS A 39 -0.13 6.69 -8.30
C LYS A 39 0.75 6.57 -7.06
N LYS A 40 1.07 7.69 -6.40
CA LYS A 40 1.90 7.73 -5.19
C LYS A 40 1.27 6.98 -4.00
N THR A 41 -0.06 6.98 -3.90
CA THR A 41 -0.77 6.21 -2.86
C THR A 41 -0.84 4.71 -3.20
N SER A 42 -0.69 4.30 -4.46
CA SER A 42 -0.64 2.89 -4.83
C SER A 42 0.75 2.22 -4.73
N GLU A 43 1.83 3.00 -4.61
CA GLU A 43 3.21 2.48 -4.61
C GLU A 43 3.52 1.64 -3.36
N SER A 44 4.41 0.65 -3.52
CA SER A 44 4.96 -0.12 -2.39
C SER A 44 5.73 0.80 -1.45
N VAL A 45 5.43 0.72 -0.15
CA VAL A 45 6.16 1.51 0.85
C VAL A 45 7.53 0.90 1.07
N GLY A 46 7.62 -0.43 1.09
CA GLY A 46 8.88 -1.14 1.23
C GLY A 46 9.87 -0.82 0.12
N GLU A 47 9.45 -0.81 -1.14
CA GLU A 47 10.32 -0.41 -2.25
C GLU A 47 10.73 1.08 -2.15
N SER A 48 9.82 1.96 -1.67
CA SER A 48 10.15 3.37 -1.45
C SER A 48 11.21 3.58 -0.35
N LEU A 49 11.36 2.61 0.56
CA LEU A 49 12.42 2.56 1.57
C LEU A 49 13.72 1.91 1.05
N GLY A 50 13.75 1.49 -0.21
CA GLY A 50 14.89 0.80 -0.83
C GLY A 50 14.97 -0.70 -0.53
N LEU A 51 13.88 -1.31 -0.04
CA LEU A 51 13.83 -2.74 0.25
C LEU A 51 13.50 -3.55 -1.00
N THR A 52 14.10 -4.74 -1.11
CA THR A 52 13.63 -5.77 -2.05
C THR A 52 12.55 -6.61 -1.37
N ILE A 53 11.30 -6.43 -1.77
CA ILE A 53 10.16 -7.13 -1.17
C ILE A 53 10.06 -8.55 -1.73
N ALA A 54 10.12 -9.53 -0.83
CA ALA A 54 10.03 -10.94 -1.17
C ALA A 54 8.59 -11.44 -1.19
N PHE A 55 7.81 -11.05 -0.19
CA PHE A 55 6.40 -11.39 -0.09
C PHE A 55 5.65 -10.35 0.74
N SER A 56 4.32 -10.37 0.64
CA SER A 56 3.45 -9.49 1.41
C SER A 56 2.21 -10.24 1.88
N HIS A 57 1.68 -9.83 3.03
CA HIS A 57 0.34 -10.21 3.45
C HIS A 57 -0.64 -9.09 3.14
N ARG A 58 -1.67 -9.41 2.35
CA ARG A 58 -2.72 -8.48 1.97
C ARG A 58 -4.00 -8.83 2.72
N LEU A 59 -4.50 -7.89 3.51
CA LEU A 59 -5.73 -8.06 4.25
C LEU A 59 -6.85 -7.39 3.49
N ARG A 60 -7.92 -8.14 3.23
CA ARG A 60 -9.08 -7.67 2.48
C ARG A 60 -10.38 -8.23 3.05
N ARG A 61 -11.48 -7.59 2.72
CA ARG A 61 -12.81 -8.16 2.89
C ARG A 61 -13.05 -9.29 1.87
N PRO A 62 -14.04 -10.17 2.12
CA PRO A 62 -14.48 -11.18 1.15
C PRO A 62 -14.92 -10.59 -0.19
N ASN A 63 -15.46 -9.35 -0.20
CA ASN A 63 -15.87 -8.64 -1.41
C ASN A 63 -14.70 -8.06 -2.25
N GLY A 64 -13.45 -8.20 -1.77
CA GLY A 64 -12.25 -7.73 -2.47
C GLY A 64 -11.72 -6.38 -2.03
N GLU A 65 -12.41 -5.64 -1.16
CA GLU A 65 -11.90 -4.37 -0.62
C GLU A 65 -10.63 -4.60 0.23
N ILE A 66 -9.53 -3.93 -0.11
CA ILE A 66 -8.23 -4.08 0.56
C ILE A 66 -8.12 -3.07 1.70
N PHE A 67 -7.86 -3.58 2.90
CA PHE A 67 -7.61 -2.76 4.09
C PHE A 67 -6.16 -2.40 4.27
N SER A 68 -5.28 -3.39 4.13
CA SER A 68 -3.87 -3.20 4.42
C SER A 68 -2.97 -4.18 3.68
N CYS A 69 -1.71 -3.79 3.57
CA CYS A 69 -0.62 -4.64 3.11
C CYS A 69 0.51 -4.57 4.12
N LYS A 70 1.07 -5.72 4.49
CA LYS A 70 2.33 -5.84 5.22
C LYS A 70 3.38 -6.37 4.27
N GLU A 71 4.45 -5.64 4.06
CA GLU A 71 5.47 -6.00 3.06
C GLU A 71 6.74 -6.50 3.75
N TYR A 72 7.25 -7.65 3.33
CA TYR A 72 8.38 -8.31 3.95
C TYR A 72 9.54 -8.38 2.97
N SER A 73 10.68 -7.83 3.38
CA SER A 73 11.90 -7.87 2.57
C SER A 73 12.45 -9.30 2.48
N THR A 74 13.44 -9.51 1.61
CA THR A 74 14.18 -10.78 1.53
C THR A 74 14.82 -11.20 2.86
N ALA A 75 14.99 -10.29 3.83
CA ALA A 75 15.48 -10.61 5.17
C ALA A 75 14.52 -11.53 5.96
N TYR A 76 13.25 -11.61 5.57
CA TYR A 76 12.21 -12.36 6.28
C TYR A 76 11.86 -13.71 5.65
N LEU A 77 12.61 -14.15 4.62
CA LEU A 77 12.31 -15.40 3.92
C LEU A 77 12.27 -16.62 4.85
N ASP A 78 13.19 -16.70 5.81
CA ASP A 78 13.26 -17.80 6.78
C ASP A 78 12.09 -17.79 7.79
N LYS A 79 11.39 -16.65 7.92
CA LYS A 79 10.22 -16.48 8.79
C LYS A 79 8.89 -16.68 8.06
N ARG A 80 8.91 -16.85 6.74
CA ARG A 80 7.70 -16.95 5.91
C ARG A 80 6.73 -18.02 6.39
N ALA A 81 7.22 -19.24 6.63
CA ALA A 81 6.36 -20.35 7.04
C ALA A 81 5.74 -20.14 8.43
N GLU A 82 6.50 -19.55 9.37
CA GLU A 82 6.01 -19.18 10.70
C GLU A 82 4.86 -18.19 10.57
N TRP A 83 5.04 -17.14 9.76
CA TRP A 83 4.05 -16.07 9.64
C TRP A 83 2.84 -16.43 8.79
N ASP A 84 3.00 -17.30 7.81
CA ASP A 84 1.89 -17.88 7.05
C ASP A 84 1.00 -18.76 7.94
N GLY A 85 1.59 -19.44 8.94
CA GLY A 85 0.90 -20.40 9.80
C GLY A 85 -0.17 -19.79 10.71
N ASP A 86 0.01 -18.53 11.12
CA ASP A 86 -0.85 -17.88 12.11
C ASP A 86 -1.97 -17.02 11.49
N LEU A 87 -2.03 -16.91 10.15
CA LEU A 87 -2.93 -15.98 9.47
C LEU A 87 -4.40 -16.36 9.58
N GLU A 88 -4.72 -17.65 9.47
CA GLU A 88 -6.11 -18.12 9.53
C GLU A 88 -6.69 -17.96 10.94
N GLU A 89 -5.91 -18.32 11.96
CA GLU A 89 -6.29 -18.10 13.36
C GLU A 89 -6.48 -16.61 13.65
N PHE A 90 -5.56 -15.76 13.19
CA PHE A 90 -5.67 -14.31 13.33
C PHE A 90 -6.95 -13.77 12.67
N ALA A 91 -7.26 -14.17 11.43
CA ALA A 91 -8.49 -13.75 10.75
C ALA A 91 -9.75 -14.21 11.49
N ASN A 92 -9.77 -15.45 11.98
CA ASN A 92 -10.88 -15.99 12.77
C ASN A 92 -11.07 -15.23 14.09
N ASN A 93 -9.97 -14.89 14.79
CA ASN A 93 -10.02 -14.13 16.02
C ASN A 93 -10.61 -12.73 15.82
N LEU A 94 -10.29 -12.06 14.71
CA LEU A 94 -10.88 -10.74 14.40
C LEU A 94 -12.34 -10.85 13.98
N LYS A 95 -12.73 -11.92 13.29
CA LYS A 95 -14.14 -12.18 12.98
C LYS A 95 -14.95 -12.36 14.25
N VAL A 96 -14.46 -13.13 15.21
CA VAL A 96 -15.16 -13.35 16.49
C VAL A 96 -15.11 -12.12 17.40
N GLY A 97 -13.95 -11.48 17.49
CA GLY A 97 -13.68 -10.41 18.45
C GLY A 97 -14.26 -9.06 18.07
N ILE A 98 -14.23 -8.70 16.79
CA ILE A 98 -14.64 -7.37 16.30
C ILE A 98 -15.60 -7.44 15.10
N ASN A 99 -16.15 -8.62 14.79
CA ASN A 99 -17.05 -8.85 13.66
C ASN A 99 -16.46 -8.42 12.31
N LEU A 100 -15.14 -8.56 12.15
CA LEU A 100 -14.43 -8.23 10.93
C LEU A 100 -14.06 -9.51 10.17
N ASP A 101 -14.85 -9.83 9.14
CA ASP A 101 -14.54 -10.95 8.26
C ASP A 101 -13.38 -10.57 7.33
N LEU A 102 -12.22 -11.15 7.58
CA LEU A 102 -10.99 -10.88 6.83
C LEU A 102 -10.59 -12.10 6.01
N VAL A 103 -10.12 -11.83 4.80
CA VAL A 103 -9.34 -12.76 4.00
C VAL A 103 -7.93 -12.21 3.91
N ILE A 104 -6.95 -13.05 4.23
CA ILE A 104 -5.54 -12.69 4.17
C ILE A 104 -4.91 -13.47 3.03
N ASP A 105 -4.52 -12.75 1.98
CA ASP A 105 -3.80 -13.34 0.85
C ASP A 105 -2.30 -13.17 1.05
N ARG A 106 -1.53 -14.16 0.60
CA ARG A 106 -0.10 -14.02 0.37
C ARG A 106 0.15 -13.56 -1.06
N VAL A 107 0.94 -12.51 -1.21
CA VAL A 107 1.40 -11.97 -2.50
C VAL A 107 2.90 -12.21 -2.59
N ASP A 108 3.37 -12.82 -3.67
CA ASP A 108 4.81 -12.90 -3.94
C ASP A 108 5.27 -11.54 -4.49
N GLY A 109 6.07 -10.82 -3.71
CA GLY A 109 6.50 -9.44 -3.99
C GLY A 109 5.69 -8.34 -3.28
N PRO A 110 5.80 -7.08 -3.76
CA PRO A 110 5.15 -5.91 -3.15
C PRO A 110 3.63 -5.96 -3.26
N CYS A 111 2.96 -5.19 -2.40
CA CYS A 111 1.50 -5.18 -2.30
C CYS A 111 0.94 -3.76 -2.40
N VAL A 112 -0.10 -3.62 -3.23
CA VAL A 112 -0.77 -2.34 -3.47
C VAL A 112 -2.00 -2.22 -2.59
N VAL A 113 -2.11 -1.10 -1.88
CA VAL A 113 -3.32 -0.68 -1.18
C VAL A 113 -4.00 0.45 -1.97
N PRO A 114 -5.13 0.19 -2.66
CA PRO A 114 -5.88 1.25 -3.32
C PRO A 114 -6.31 2.32 -2.33
N ASN A 115 -6.19 3.60 -2.70
CA ASN A 115 -6.52 4.74 -1.84
C ASN A 115 -5.79 4.69 -0.48
N LYS A 116 -4.54 4.20 -0.44
CA LYS A 116 -3.68 4.24 0.74
C LYS A 116 -3.65 5.65 1.33
N VAL A 117 -3.93 5.76 2.61
CA VAL A 117 -3.87 7.04 3.33
C VAL A 117 -2.64 7.13 4.21
N SER A 118 -2.16 6.00 4.73
CA SER A 118 -1.06 5.97 5.68
C SER A 118 -0.24 4.70 5.60
N ALA A 119 0.90 4.71 6.30
CA ALA A 119 1.64 3.52 6.65
C ALA A 119 2.25 3.64 8.05
N CYS A 120 2.43 2.52 8.72
CA CYS A 120 3.29 2.38 9.89
C CYS A 120 4.50 1.54 9.51
N ILE A 121 5.70 2.03 9.78
CA ILE A 121 6.95 1.33 9.45
C ILE A 121 7.53 0.84 10.78
N TYR A 122 7.59 -0.48 10.97
CA TYR A 122 8.17 -1.08 12.16
C TYR A 122 9.60 -1.54 11.87
N GLU A 123 10.56 -1.06 12.67
CA GLU A 123 11.98 -1.40 12.54
C GLU A 123 12.34 -2.45 13.60
N GLY A 124 12.83 -3.62 13.20
CA GLY A 124 13.23 -4.66 14.16
C GLY A 124 12.14 -5.66 14.51
N GLU A 125 10.99 -5.64 13.84
CA GLU A 125 9.89 -6.59 14.08
C GLU A 125 10.37 -8.03 13.81
N GLY A 126 10.04 -8.94 14.74
CA GLY A 126 10.53 -10.32 14.70
C GLY A 126 12.02 -10.49 15.04
N GLY A 127 12.69 -9.45 15.54
CA GLY A 127 14.12 -9.49 15.88
C GLY A 127 15.04 -9.36 14.66
N ILE A 128 14.50 -9.02 13.49
CA ILE A 128 15.24 -8.83 12.24
C ILE A 128 15.43 -7.33 12.03
N ASN A 129 16.68 -6.89 11.83
CA ASN A 129 17.02 -5.48 11.60
C ASN A 129 16.70 -5.05 10.15
N SER A 130 15.43 -5.14 9.78
CA SER A 130 14.86 -4.67 8.52
C SER A 130 13.49 -4.05 8.81
N PRO A 131 13.09 -2.99 8.09
CA PRO A 131 11.76 -2.43 8.23
C PRO A 131 10.69 -3.40 7.72
N ILE A 132 9.52 -3.36 8.35
CA ILE A 132 8.26 -3.92 7.85
C ILE A 132 7.24 -2.79 7.74
N PRO A 133 6.94 -2.29 6.53
CA PRO A 133 5.88 -1.33 6.35
C PRO A 133 4.51 -2.00 6.31
N HIS A 134 3.62 -1.51 7.15
CA HIS A 134 2.19 -1.80 7.14
C HIS A 134 1.47 -0.60 6.51
N SER A 135 0.97 -0.78 5.29
CA SER A 135 0.21 0.25 4.57
C SER A 135 -1.28 0.09 4.83
N TYR A 136 -2.02 1.20 4.96
CA TYR A 136 -3.44 1.18 5.27
C TYR A 136 -4.25 2.08 4.32
N SER A 137 -5.43 1.58 3.93
CA SER A 137 -6.48 2.41 3.34
C SER A 137 -7.21 3.18 4.45
N TYR A 138 -8.06 4.13 4.06
CA TYR A 138 -8.88 4.90 5.02
C TYR A 138 -9.70 3.99 5.95
N ALA A 139 -10.34 2.97 5.36
CA ALA A 139 -11.10 1.96 6.10
C ALA A 139 -10.17 1.01 6.88
N GLY A 140 -8.97 0.73 6.36
CA GLY A 140 -7.97 -0.08 7.06
C GLY A 140 -7.55 0.50 8.41
N GLU A 141 -7.43 1.83 8.52
CA GLU A 141 -7.19 2.47 9.83
C GLU A 141 -8.40 2.33 10.77
N ARG A 142 -9.61 2.52 10.22
CA ARG A 142 -10.83 2.76 11.00
C ARG A 142 -11.59 1.53 11.43
N GLU A 143 -11.56 0.51 10.60
CA GLU A 143 -12.37 -0.70 10.76
C GLU A 143 -11.51 -1.90 11.10
N TYR A 144 -10.22 -1.86 10.74
CA TYR A 144 -9.27 -2.93 11.03
C TYR A 144 -8.31 -2.55 12.16
N TRP A 145 -7.43 -1.58 11.94
CA TRP A 145 -6.25 -1.41 12.77
C TRP A 145 -6.55 -0.92 14.19
N VAL A 146 -7.21 0.23 14.34
CA VAL A 146 -7.56 0.77 15.66
C VAL A 146 -8.51 -0.18 16.43
N PRO A 147 -9.58 -0.73 15.80
CA PRO A 147 -10.41 -1.74 16.45
C PRO A 147 -9.65 -2.99 16.91
N THR A 148 -8.66 -3.45 16.14
CA THR A 148 -7.80 -4.57 16.54
C THR A 148 -7.00 -4.26 17.80
N MET A 149 -6.50 -3.03 17.95
CA MET A 149 -5.80 -2.63 19.18
C MET A 149 -6.75 -2.66 20.39
N HIS A 150 -7.97 -2.18 20.23
CA HIS A 150 -8.99 -2.24 21.28
C HIS A 150 -9.38 -3.67 21.66
N PHE A 151 -9.44 -4.59 20.70
CA PHE A 151 -9.65 -6.01 20.96
C PHE A 151 -8.57 -6.59 21.89
N TYR A 152 -7.32 -6.14 21.72
CA TYR A 152 -6.20 -6.46 22.63
C TYR A 152 -6.14 -5.57 23.89
N GLN A 153 -7.22 -4.86 24.24
CA GLN A 153 -7.34 -4.00 25.42
C GLN A 153 -6.34 -2.83 25.44
N LEU A 154 -5.91 -2.38 24.26
CA LEU A 154 -5.01 -1.23 24.10
C LEU A 154 -5.86 0.03 23.81
N PRO A 155 -5.80 1.08 24.66
CA PRO A 155 -6.72 2.23 24.59
C PRO A 155 -6.23 3.33 23.63
N VAL A 156 -5.85 2.98 22.41
CA VAL A 156 -5.43 3.95 21.39
C VAL A 156 -6.62 4.64 20.76
N GLN A 157 -6.52 5.94 20.48
CA GLN A 157 -7.60 6.72 19.86
C GLN A 157 -7.42 6.88 18.35
N THR A 158 -6.20 6.72 17.86
CA THR A 158 -5.83 7.04 16.49
C THR A 158 -4.89 5.99 15.90
N ALA A 159 -4.79 5.96 14.57
CA ALA A 159 -3.88 5.06 13.87
C ALA A 159 -2.42 5.44 14.15
N LYS A 160 -2.13 6.73 14.30
CA LYS A 160 -0.81 7.21 14.71
C LYS A 160 -0.43 6.70 16.09
N GLU A 161 -1.34 6.80 17.06
CA GLU A 161 -1.11 6.24 18.40
C GLU A 161 -0.92 4.71 18.34
N ALA A 162 -1.72 4.00 17.55
CA ALA A 162 -1.55 2.56 17.33
C ALA A 162 -0.18 2.19 16.73
N CYS A 163 0.42 3.07 15.94
CA CYS A 163 1.76 2.91 15.37
C CYS A 163 2.87 3.14 16.39
N THR A 164 2.84 4.32 17.02
CA THR A 164 4.00 4.85 17.75
C THR A 164 4.00 4.51 19.24
N ASN A 165 2.95 3.86 19.75
CA ASN A 165 2.88 3.47 21.14
C ASN A 165 3.91 2.37 21.46
N THR A 166 4.82 2.66 22.39
CA THR A 166 5.95 1.80 22.73
C THR A 166 5.56 0.48 23.41
N THR A 167 4.41 0.45 24.08
CA THR A 167 3.87 -0.78 24.65
C THR A 167 3.39 -1.72 23.54
N ILE A 168 2.80 -1.16 22.48
CA ILE A 168 2.25 -1.91 21.35
C ILE A 168 3.38 -2.45 20.47
N ASN A 169 4.33 -1.59 20.14
CA ASN A 169 5.47 -1.95 19.31
C ASN A 169 6.56 -2.75 20.08
N ARG A 170 6.33 -3.04 21.38
CA ARG A 170 7.26 -3.81 22.24
C ARG A 170 8.67 -3.20 22.32
N GLY A 171 8.74 -1.88 22.29
CA GLY A 171 9.99 -1.12 22.37
C GLY A 171 10.80 -1.07 21.08
N ILE A 172 10.27 -1.58 19.97
CA ILE A 172 10.92 -1.43 18.65
C ILE A 172 10.65 -0.02 18.10
N SER A 173 11.51 0.46 17.20
CA SER A 173 11.28 1.77 16.58
C SER A 173 10.13 1.69 15.58
N SER A 174 9.33 2.75 15.50
CA SER A 174 8.20 2.81 14.57
C SER A 174 7.98 4.22 14.04
N GLU A 175 7.61 4.33 12.76
CA GLU A 175 7.30 5.61 12.11
C GLU A 175 5.91 5.56 11.48
N TYR A 176 5.04 6.50 11.87
CA TYR A 176 3.76 6.71 11.22
C TYR A 176 3.91 7.74 10.09
N LYS A 177 3.52 7.37 8.87
CA LYS A 177 3.48 8.25 7.70
C LYS A 177 2.05 8.48 7.25
N CYS A 178 1.65 9.76 7.20
CA CYS A 178 0.42 10.19 6.57
C CYS A 178 0.71 10.66 5.13
N TYR A 179 0.09 10.00 4.14
CA TYR A 179 0.23 10.37 2.72
C TYR A 179 -0.85 11.33 2.25
N VAL A 180 -2.01 11.34 2.93
CA VAL A 180 -3.16 12.19 2.56
C VAL A 180 -3.64 12.95 3.80
N GLN A 181 -3.12 14.16 3.97
CA GLN A 181 -3.47 15.04 5.08
C GLN A 181 -4.99 15.24 5.18
N GLY A 182 -5.51 15.23 6.41
CA GLY A 182 -6.95 15.32 6.70
C GLY A 182 -7.74 14.03 6.45
N ARG A 183 -7.11 12.95 5.95
CA ARG A 183 -7.75 11.61 5.83
C ARG A 183 -7.14 10.58 6.75
N CYS A 184 -5.87 10.74 7.09
CA CYS A 184 -5.20 9.93 8.10
C CYS A 184 -5.89 10.05 9.47
N TRP A 185 -5.91 8.98 10.24
CA TRP A 185 -6.37 9.00 11.61
C TRP A 185 -5.20 9.32 12.55
N GLU A 186 -4.84 10.61 12.63
CA GLU A 186 -3.78 11.13 13.51
C GLU A 186 -4.27 11.45 14.92
#